data_AF-A0A521QS57-F1
#
_entry.id   AF-A0A521QS57-F1
#
_cell.length_a   1.000
_cell.length_b   1.000
_cell.length_c   1.000
_cell.angle_alpha   90.00
_cell.angle_beta   90.00
_cell.angle_gamma   90.00
#
_symmetry.space_group_name_H-M   'P 1'
#
loop_
_entity.id
_entity.type
_entity.pdbx_description
1 polymer ?
#
loop_
_entity_poly.entity_id
_entity_poly.type
_entity_poly.pdbx_seq_one_letter_code
_entity_poly.pdbx_strand_id
1 'polypeptide(L)'
;MKSLFLDHLGLSHPRHFERTIAFLIACLLAIVVGAVALRLAIKGEFHFDSPRFWYFSYLAALLVLAIVFTRRPKVTMVLLSLAAVEIGLGFGTALLYKLRLSSSETLFARDYVRPHYDWHPLLQVRQVPSAVARSTREVAYVNSERRRGRERDPRELKNKTVIAVIGGSTTLDILVHEGETWAERLEHLLGPDRFAVINHGVSGYTTSEHVIQTAFYQDSFGVPANCAVYYIGWNDLRNAHVRDLDPAYARNHLVGQIDALDARRIGGPTLSISPLLSFLGKLAILAFDTVRAPAPVQGGGGTGPDPALEKIYARNISTISAINRGRGIRTVWIGQLTNQASPEDDPMAGWLPFVRNAEIPVMMAWLNGITRREAERLGDTYIEVPADTLQPADFGDVGHFLASGSRKFAERIAPEVGRACSGPPAAR
;
A
#
# COMPACT_ATOMS: atom_id res chain seq x y z
N MET A 1 15.78 58.48 -10.90
CA MET A 1 15.89 57.08 -10.42
C MET A 1 16.25 56.19 -11.60
N LYS A 2 17.54 55.93 -11.85
CA LYS A 2 17.92 54.79 -12.71
C LYS A 2 17.21 53.58 -12.13
N SER A 3 16.43 52.87 -12.95
CA SER A 3 15.62 51.76 -12.48
C SER A 3 16.52 50.75 -11.78
N LEU A 4 16.44 50.70 -10.44
CA LEU A 4 17.16 49.74 -9.60
C LEU A 4 16.92 48.31 -10.10
N PHE A 5 15.77 48.08 -10.73
CA PHE A 5 15.41 46.84 -11.41
C PHE A 5 16.24 46.59 -12.69
N LEU A 6 16.41 47.58 -13.58
CA LEU A 6 17.27 47.43 -14.77
C LEU A 6 18.73 47.18 -14.39
N ASP A 7 19.22 47.79 -13.31
CA ASP A 7 20.55 47.50 -12.77
C ASP A 7 20.66 46.10 -12.15
N HIS A 8 19.63 45.67 -11.42
CA HIS A 8 19.53 44.32 -10.87
C HIS A 8 19.60 43.25 -11.98
N LEU A 9 18.89 43.47 -13.08
CA LEU A 9 18.89 42.60 -14.26
C LEU A 9 20.16 42.71 -15.12
N GLY A 10 21.07 43.62 -14.82
CA GLY A 10 22.30 43.84 -15.60
C GLY A 10 22.08 44.58 -16.94
N LEU A 11 20.94 45.26 -17.10
CA LEU A 11 20.61 46.04 -18.30
C LEU A 11 21.09 47.50 -18.20
N SER A 12 21.42 47.97 -17.00
CA SER A 12 22.06 49.28 -16.78
C SER A 12 23.51 49.26 -17.24
N HIS A 13 24.06 50.41 -17.67
CA HIS A 13 25.46 50.52 -18.10
C HIS A 13 26.40 50.57 -16.87
N PRO A 14 27.52 49.81 -16.83
CA PRO A 14 27.95 48.82 -17.83
C PRO A 14 27.07 47.54 -17.81
N ARG A 15 26.73 47.02 -19.00
CA ARG A 15 25.81 45.88 -19.14
C ARG A 15 26.45 44.59 -18.62
N HIS A 16 25.68 43.87 -17.81
CA HIS A 16 26.02 42.59 -17.19
C HIS A 16 25.07 41.51 -17.72
N PHE A 17 25.25 41.10 -18.98
CA PHE A 17 24.36 40.16 -19.67
C PHE A 17 24.24 38.80 -18.95
N GLU A 18 25.25 38.41 -18.18
CA GLU A 18 25.22 37.24 -17.32
C GLU A 18 24.02 37.26 -16.35
N ARG A 19 23.66 38.44 -15.83
CA ARG A 19 22.51 38.61 -14.92
C ARG A 19 21.19 38.51 -15.69
N THR A 20 21.16 39.10 -16.88
CA THR A 20 19.98 39.07 -17.75
C THR A 20 19.67 37.64 -18.19
N ILE A 21 20.68 36.89 -18.64
CA ILE A 21 20.52 35.49 -19.06
C ILE A 21 20.05 34.64 -17.88
N ALA A 22 20.67 34.78 -16.71
CA ALA A 22 20.29 34.03 -15.53
C ALA A 22 18.84 34.33 -15.10
N PHE A 23 18.42 35.59 -15.15
CA PHE A 23 17.03 35.97 -14.90
C PHE A 23 16.05 35.34 -15.90
N LEU A 24 16.36 35.41 -17.20
CA LEU A 24 15.51 34.83 -18.24
C LEU A 24 15.39 33.31 -18.10
N ILE A 25 16.48 32.62 -17.78
CA ILE A 25 16.45 31.18 -17.48
C ILE A 25 15.57 30.89 -16.27
N ALA A 26 15.71 31.66 -15.18
CA ALA A 26 14.88 31.49 -13.99
C ALA A 26 13.38 31.66 -14.31
N CYS A 27 13.03 32.68 -15.09
CA CYS A 27 11.66 32.91 -15.54
C CYS A 27 11.14 31.77 -16.42
N LEU A 28 11.95 31.28 -17.36
CA LEU A 28 11.58 30.16 -18.24
C LEU A 28 11.30 28.89 -17.41
N LEU A 29 12.19 28.55 -16.48
CA LEU A 29 11.99 27.40 -15.58
C LEU A 29 10.75 27.59 -14.70
N ALA A 30 10.49 28.79 -14.21
CA ALA A 30 9.29 29.09 -13.40
C ALA A 30 8.00 28.90 -14.20
N ILE A 31 7.98 29.29 -15.49
CA ILE A 31 6.85 29.05 -16.38
C ILE A 31 6.61 27.54 -16.55
N VAL A 32 7.67 26.75 -16.79
CA VAL A 32 7.56 25.29 -16.93
C VAL A 32 7.01 24.66 -15.65
N VAL A 33 7.57 25.00 -14.49
CA VAL A 33 7.11 24.50 -13.19
C VAL A 33 5.65 24.89 -12.94
N GLY A 34 5.29 26.15 -13.19
CA GLY A 34 3.92 26.65 -13.05
C GLY A 34 2.92 25.95 -13.98
N ALA A 35 3.29 25.72 -15.24
CA ALA A 35 2.45 25.01 -16.20
C ALA A 35 2.18 23.56 -15.80
N VAL A 36 3.21 22.86 -15.28
CA VAL A 36 3.05 21.49 -14.75
C VAL A 36 2.17 21.52 -13.50
N ALA A 37 2.41 22.41 -12.54
CA ALA A 37 1.60 22.53 -11.33
C ALA A 37 0.12 22.79 -11.66
N LEU A 38 -0.16 23.72 -12.58
CA LEU A 38 -1.50 24.03 -13.04
C LEU A 38 -2.17 22.81 -13.69
N ARG A 39 -1.45 22.08 -14.55
CA ARG A 39 -1.96 20.85 -15.16
C ARG A 39 -2.34 19.82 -14.10
N LEU A 40 -1.51 19.65 -13.07
CA LEU A 40 -1.78 18.72 -11.97
C LEU A 40 -2.97 19.17 -11.14
N ALA A 41 -3.12 20.48 -10.88
CA ALA A 41 -4.28 21.04 -10.18
C ALA A 41 -5.59 20.81 -10.97
N ILE A 42 -5.59 21.04 -12.29
CA ILE A 42 -6.75 20.79 -13.15
C ILE A 42 -7.19 19.31 -13.11
N LYS A 43 -6.24 18.39 -12.92
CA LYS A 43 -6.51 16.95 -12.80
C LYS A 43 -6.90 16.49 -11.39
N GLY A 44 -6.99 17.40 -10.42
CA GLY A 44 -7.19 17.04 -9.02
C GLY A 44 -6.01 16.23 -8.44
N GLU A 45 -4.81 16.45 -8.97
CA GLU A 45 -3.58 15.79 -8.50
C GLU A 45 -2.62 16.71 -7.75
N PHE A 46 -3.10 17.87 -7.31
CA PHE A 46 -2.31 18.85 -6.57
C PHE A 46 -3.11 19.37 -5.37
N HIS A 47 -2.86 18.78 -4.21
CA HIS A 47 -3.52 19.15 -2.96
C HIS A 47 -2.59 19.92 -2.04
N PHE A 48 -3.12 20.88 -1.30
CA PHE A 48 -2.37 21.61 -0.28
C PHE A 48 -1.79 20.65 0.76
N ASP A 49 -0.54 20.88 1.18
CA ASP A 49 0.19 20.05 2.16
C ASP A 49 0.47 18.59 1.74
N SER A 50 0.30 18.27 0.45
CA SER A 50 0.76 17.00 -0.12
C SER A 50 2.28 16.98 -0.33
N PRO A 51 2.93 15.80 -0.44
CA PRO A 51 4.34 15.70 -0.84
C PRO A 51 4.65 16.48 -2.13
N ARG A 52 3.73 16.40 -3.08
CA ARG A 52 3.82 17.11 -4.35
C ARG A 52 3.72 18.63 -4.17
N PHE A 53 2.81 19.13 -3.33
CA PHE A 53 2.75 20.56 -3.01
C PHE A 53 4.05 21.10 -2.44
N TRP A 54 4.68 20.36 -1.52
CA TRP A 54 5.95 20.77 -0.93
C TRP A 54 7.10 20.76 -1.94
N TYR A 55 7.14 19.80 -2.87
CA TYR A 55 8.10 19.81 -3.98
C TYR A 55 7.95 21.03 -4.90
N PHE A 56 6.72 21.36 -5.31
CA PHE A 56 6.49 22.54 -6.16
C PHE A 56 6.78 23.85 -5.42
N SER A 57 6.48 23.91 -4.11
CA SER A 57 6.83 25.05 -3.26
C SER A 57 8.36 25.20 -3.13
N TYR A 58 9.08 24.08 -3.00
CA TYR A 58 10.53 24.05 -2.99
C TYR A 58 11.15 24.55 -4.30
N LEU A 59 10.66 24.09 -5.45
CA LEU A 59 11.11 24.58 -6.76
C LEU A 59 10.82 26.07 -6.94
N ALA A 60 9.63 26.53 -6.55
CA ALA A 60 9.29 27.95 -6.60
C ALA A 60 10.25 28.79 -5.74
N ALA A 61 10.55 28.33 -4.51
CA ALA A 61 11.49 29.00 -3.63
C ALA A 61 12.90 29.07 -4.25
N LEU A 62 13.42 27.98 -4.84
CA LEU A 62 14.72 27.97 -5.52
C LEU A 62 14.78 29.00 -6.66
N LEU A 63 13.73 29.08 -7.48
CA LEU A 63 13.67 29.98 -8.63
C LEU A 63 13.52 31.45 -8.20
N VAL A 64 12.73 31.72 -7.16
CA VAL A 64 12.64 33.06 -6.56
C VAL A 64 13.99 33.48 -5.98
N LEU A 65 14.68 32.60 -5.26
CA LEU A 65 16.02 32.87 -4.75
C LEU A 65 17.01 33.14 -5.89
N ALA A 66 16.94 32.37 -6.99
CA ALA A 66 17.80 32.60 -8.16
C ALA A 66 17.60 34.01 -8.75
N ILE A 67 16.35 34.47 -8.86
CA ILE A 67 15.99 35.83 -9.31
C ILE A 67 16.53 36.89 -8.35
N VAL A 68 16.28 36.73 -7.04
CA VAL A 68 16.74 37.67 -6.00
C VAL A 68 18.27 37.78 -5.97
N PHE A 69 18.98 36.66 -6.21
CA PHE A 69 20.43 36.63 -6.18
C PHE A 69 21.10 36.94 -7.51
N THR A 70 20.38 37.35 -8.57
CA THR A 70 20.95 37.63 -9.92
C THR A 70 22.20 38.52 -9.92
N ARG A 71 22.33 39.44 -8.95
CA ARG A 71 23.54 40.28 -8.74
C ARG A 71 24.79 39.51 -8.32
N ARG A 72 24.65 38.27 -7.83
CA ARG A 72 25.70 37.35 -7.39
C ARG A 72 25.72 36.14 -8.34
N PRO A 73 26.33 36.26 -9.53
CA PRO A 73 26.18 35.27 -10.61
C PRO A 73 26.58 33.85 -10.19
N LYS A 74 27.61 33.69 -9.36
CA LYS A 74 28.01 32.37 -8.83
C LYS A 74 26.90 31.70 -8.03
N VAL A 75 26.22 32.45 -7.16
CA VAL A 75 25.12 31.93 -6.33
C VAL A 75 23.91 31.61 -7.20
N THR A 76 23.55 32.51 -8.12
CA THR A 76 22.45 32.27 -9.06
C THR A 76 22.70 31.03 -9.92
N MET A 77 23.91 30.84 -10.44
CA MET A 77 24.22 29.65 -11.25
C MET A 77 24.13 28.37 -10.44
N VAL A 78 24.53 28.36 -9.17
CA VAL A 78 24.35 27.19 -8.28
C VAL A 78 22.85 26.90 -8.08
N LEU A 79 22.05 27.92 -7.79
CA LEU A 79 20.59 27.77 -7.59
C LEU A 79 19.88 27.28 -8.87
N LEU A 80 20.24 27.84 -10.03
CA LEU A 80 19.67 27.41 -11.31
C LEU A 80 20.11 26.00 -11.70
N SER A 81 21.37 25.63 -11.44
CA SER A 81 21.85 24.27 -11.68
C SER A 81 21.12 23.26 -10.81
N LEU A 82 20.93 23.58 -9.53
CA LEU A 82 20.14 22.76 -8.61
C LEU A 82 18.70 22.64 -9.10
N ALA A 83 18.03 23.76 -9.41
CA ALA A 83 16.66 23.74 -9.93
C ALA A 83 16.53 22.91 -11.22
N ALA A 84 17.49 23.02 -12.15
CA ALA A 84 17.50 22.22 -13.37
C ALA A 84 17.65 20.72 -13.10
N VAL A 85 18.52 20.33 -12.16
CA VAL A 85 18.66 18.92 -11.74
C VAL A 85 17.37 18.40 -11.08
N GLU A 86 16.76 19.18 -10.19
CA GLU A 86 15.53 18.78 -9.50
C GLU A 86 14.33 18.66 -10.46
N ILE A 87 14.23 19.55 -11.43
CA ILE A 87 13.24 19.51 -12.51
C ILE A 87 13.50 18.31 -13.42
N GLY A 88 14.75 18.09 -13.83
CA GLY A 88 15.15 16.99 -14.69
C GLY A 88 14.89 15.62 -14.06
N LEU A 89 15.23 15.45 -12.79
CA LEU A 89 14.94 14.22 -12.05
C LEU A 89 13.43 14.06 -11.82
N GLY A 90 12.74 15.08 -11.31
CA GLY A 90 11.30 15.00 -11.03
C GLY A 90 10.46 14.77 -12.29
N PHE A 91 10.51 15.69 -13.25
CA PHE A 91 9.67 15.62 -14.46
C PHE A 91 10.19 14.60 -15.47
N GLY A 92 11.51 14.46 -15.59
CA GLY A 92 12.11 13.52 -16.54
C GLY A 92 11.80 12.07 -16.17
N THR A 93 11.94 11.68 -14.90
CA THR A 93 11.59 10.30 -14.48
C THR A 93 10.10 10.03 -14.59
N ALA A 94 9.23 11.00 -14.28
CA ALA A 94 7.79 10.86 -14.47
C ALA A 94 7.41 10.69 -15.95
N LEU A 95 8.08 11.41 -16.85
CA LEU A 95 7.90 11.24 -18.29
C LEU A 95 8.37 9.85 -18.75
N LEU A 96 9.54 9.40 -18.31
CA LEU A 96 10.05 8.05 -18.62
C LEU A 96 9.12 6.95 -18.10
N TYR A 97 8.61 7.11 -16.88
CA TYR A 97 7.63 6.19 -16.29
C TYR A 97 6.34 6.15 -17.11
N LYS A 98 5.80 7.31 -17.49
CA LYS A 98 4.61 7.40 -18.33
C LYS A 98 4.80 6.78 -19.72
N LEU A 99 6.00 6.89 -20.28
CA LEU A 99 6.39 6.26 -21.55
C LEU A 99 6.73 4.77 -21.40
N ARG A 100 6.58 4.18 -20.20
CA ARG A 100 6.95 2.79 -19.88
C ARG A 100 8.43 2.48 -20.12
N LEU A 101 9.30 3.50 -20.09
CA LEU A 101 10.77 3.40 -20.22
C LEU A 101 11.47 3.26 -18.86
N SER A 102 10.74 3.51 -17.76
CA SER A 102 11.21 3.31 -16.39
C SER A 102 10.13 2.58 -15.59
N SER A 103 10.54 1.73 -14.64
CA SER A 103 9.65 1.06 -13.69
C SER A 103 9.29 1.94 -12.48
N SER A 104 9.91 3.11 -12.34
CA SER A 104 9.66 4.04 -11.23
C SER A 104 9.81 5.50 -11.65
N GLU A 105 9.15 6.38 -10.91
CA GLU A 105 9.32 7.84 -10.99
C GLU A 105 9.80 8.40 -9.65
N THR A 106 10.47 9.55 -9.70
CA THR A 106 10.87 10.31 -8.50
C THR A 106 9.99 11.53 -8.26
N LEU A 107 8.93 11.71 -9.07
CA LEU A 107 7.91 12.70 -8.79
C LEU A 107 7.09 12.23 -7.58
N PHE A 108 6.95 13.09 -6.57
CA PHE A 108 6.28 12.71 -5.33
C PHE A 108 4.80 12.39 -5.54
N ALA A 109 4.32 11.45 -4.73
CA ALA A 109 2.95 10.96 -4.74
C ALA A 109 1.94 12.11 -4.55
N ARG A 110 0.75 11.91 -5.13
CA ARG A 110 -0.37 12.85 -5.06
C ARG A 110 -0.77 13.18 -3.62
N ASP A 111 -0.83 12.16 -2.76
CA ASP A 111 -1.32 12.22 -1.38
C ASP A 111 -0.64 11.14 -0.52
N TYR A 112 -0.75 11.25 0.81
CA TYR A 112 -0.42 10.19 1.78
C TYR A 112 -1.55 9.14 1.83
N VAL A 113 -1.84 8.47 0.72
CA VAL A 113 -3.00 7.55 0.66
C VAL A 113 -2.72 6.23 1.37
N ARG A 114 -1.46 5.81 1.46
CA ARG A 114 -1.07 4.50 1.99
C ARG A 114 -0.67 4.59 3.46
N PRO A 115 -1.06 3.61 4.29
CA PRO A 115 -0.48 3.45 5.62
C PRO A 115 1.04 3.45 5.53
N HIS A 116 1.68 3.97 6.57
CA HIS A 116 3.12 3.82 6.69
C HIS A 116 3.48 2.41 7.15
N TYR A 117 4.64 1.94 6.70
CA TYR A 117 5.16 0.63 7.03
C TYR A 117 6.60 0.74 7.54
N ASP A 118 6.96 -0.11 8.50
CA ASP A 118 8.34 -0.28 8.96
C ASP A 118 8.79 -1.73 8.78
N TRP A 119 10.10 -1.91 8.68
CA TRP A 119 10.70 -3.22 8.56
C TRP A 119 10.45 -4.05 9.83
N HIS A 120 10.20 -5.34 9.65
CA HIS A 120 10.05 -6.30 10.73
C HIS A 120 10.84 -7.58 10.45
N PRO A 121 11.61 -8.13 11.41
CA PRO A 121 12.52 -9.26 11.13
C PRO A 121 11.83 -10.55 10.65
N LEU A 122 10.60 -10.82 11.12
CA LEU A 122 9.84 -12.02 10.72
C LEU A 122 8.93 -11.73 9.53
N LEU A 123 7.99 -10.80 9.71
CA LEU A 123 7.00 -10.39 8.71
C LEU A 123 7.57 -9.60 7.52
N GLN A 124 8.84 -9.19 7.55
CA GLN A 124 9.52 -8.23 6.65
C GLN A 124 8.94 -6.82 6.66
N VAL A 125 7.63 -6.69 6.71
CA VAL A 125 6.92 -5.41 6.77
C VAL A 125 5.85 -5.49 7.86
N ARG A 126 5.56 -4.38 8.53
CA ARG A 126 4.36 -4.23 9.38
C ARG A 126 3.86 -2.78 9.32
N GLN A 127 2.61 -2.55 9.68
CA GLN A 127 2.05 -1.20 9.72
C GLN A 127 2.63 -0.37 10.86
N VAL A 128 2.86 0.92 10.62
CA VAL A 128 3.22 1.92 11.62
C VAL A 128 1.93 2.61 12.10
N PRO A 129 1.75 2.81 13.42
CA PRO A 129 0.59 3.56 13.93
C PRO A 129 0.52 4.96 13.33
N SER A 130 -0.68 5.36 12.90
CA SER A 130 -0.96 6.69 12.37
C SER A 130 -0.80 7.74 13.47
N ALA A 131 -0.07 8.81 13.19
CA ALA A 131 -0.03 9.95 14.11
C ALA A 131 -1.43 10.59 14.18
N VAL A 132 -1.92 10.91 15.38
CA VAL A 132 -3.25 11.49 15.61
C VAL A 132 -3.49 12.75 14.77
N ALA A 133 -2.45 13.54 14.51
CA ALA A 133 -2.53 14.75 13.68
C ALA A 133 -2.79 14.49 12.17
N ARG A 134 -2.70 13.24 11.70
CA ARG A 134 -2.91 12.84 10.29
C ARG A 134 -4.18 12.03 10.05
N SER A 135 -4.90 11.65 11.12
CA SER A 135 -6.06 10.75 11.04
C SER A 135 -7.24 11.28 10.21
N THR A 136 -7.34 12.59 9.99
CA THR A 136 -8.41 13.21 9.19
C THR A 136 -8.11 13.29 7.70
N ARG A 137 -6.91 12.90 7.26
CA ARG A 137 -6.47 12.95 5.85
C ARG A 137 -6.04 11.60 5.27
N GLU A 138 -5.78 10.62 6.12
CA GLU A 138 -5.42 9.27 5.71
C GLU A 138 -6.69 8.45 5.44
N VAL A 139 -6.73 7.72 4.31
CA VAL A 139 -7.85 6.81 4.00
C VAL A 139 -7.92 5.67 5.00
N ALA A 140 -6.77 5.28 5.56
CA ALA A 140 -6.63 4.16 6.49
C ALA A 140 -5.93 4.56 7.79
N TYR A 141 -6.68 4.63 8.89
CA TYR A 141 -6.12 4.87 10.22
C TYR A 141 -5.61 3.57 10.86
N VAL A 142 -4.36 3.60 11.33
CA VAL A 142 -3.73 2.48 12.05
C VAL A 142 -3.55 2.86 13.52
N ASN A 143 -4.11 2.07 14.43
CA ASN A 143 -4.04 2.32 15.87
C ASN A 143 -2.70 1.88 16.51
N SER A 144 -2.59 2.10 17.81
CA SER A 144 -1.40 1.82 18.63
C SER A 144 -0.97 0.35 18.63
N GLU A 145 -1.91 -0.58 18.49
CA GLU A 145 -1.69 -2.03 18.33
C GLU A 145 -1.35 -2.44 16.88
N ARG A 146 -1.21 -1.47 15.97
CA ARG A 146 -0.93 -1.67 14.53
C ARG A 146 -2.06 -2.46 13.85
N ARG A 147 -3.30 -2.07 14.13
CA ARG A 147 -4.53 -2.60 13.50
C ARG A 147 -5.27 -1.48 12.81
N ARG A 148 -6.07 -1.85 11.82
CA ARG A 148 -6.97 -0.90 11.15
C ARG A 148 -8.17 -0.59 12.06
N GLY A 149 -8.53 0.68 12.14
CA GLY A 149 -9.67 1.15 12.92
C GLY A 149 -9.30 1.79 14.26
N ARG A 150 -10.32 2.23 15.00
CA ARG A 150 -10.17 2.96 16.29
C ARG A 150 -9.39 2.19 17.36
N GLU A 151 -8.86 2.94 18.32
CA GLU A 151 -8.42 2.39 19.61
C GLU A 151 -9.59 1.71 20.36
N ARG A 152 -9.29 0.65 21.10
CA ARG A 152 -10.28 -0.08 21.93
C ARG A 152 -9.80 -0.13 23.38
N ASP A 153 -10.74 0.02 24.31
CA ASP A 153 -10.47 -0.28 25.72
C ASP A 153 -10.55 -1.80 25.93
N PRO A 154 -9.51 -2.46 26.49
CA PRO A 154 -9.57 -3.88 26.84
C PRO A 154 -10.81 -4.27 27.66
N ARG A 155 -11.33 -3.36 28.50
CA ARG A 155 -12.55 -3.57 29.30
C ARG A 155 -13.81 -3.64 28.43
N GLU A 156 -13.85 -2.89 27.33
CA GLU A 156 -14.94 -2.94 26.34
C GLU A 156 -15.00 -4.34 25.68
N LEU A 157 -13.83 -4.94 25.45
CA LEU A 157 -13.71 -6.21 24.73
C LEU A 157 -14.05 -7.43 25.60
N LYS A 158 -13.82 -7.38 26.92
CA LYS A 158 -14.01 -8.52 27.83
C LYS A 158 -15.42 -9.12 27.82
N ASN A 159 -16.44 -8.31 27.54
CA ASN A 159 -17.83 -8.74 27.53
C ASN A 159 -18.37 -9.00 26.11
N LYS A 160 -17.50 -8.97 25.10
CA LYS A 160 -17.85 -9.15 23.70
C LYS A 160 -17.19 -10.41 23.14
N THR A 161 -17.79 -10.96 22.10
CA THR A 161 -17.10 -11.92 21.24
C THR A 161 -16.13 -11.15 20.35
N VAL A 162 -14.84 -11.34 20.57
CA VAL A 162 -13.78 -10.71 19.76
C VAL A 162 -13.54 -11.54 18.51
N ILE A 163 -13.70 -10.92 17.34
CA ILE A 163 -13.46 -11.50 16.02
C ILE A 163 -12.24 -10.81 15.41
N ALA A 164 -11.18 -11.56 15.16
CA ALA A 164 -10.04 -11.08 14.39
C ALA A 164 -10.29 -11.33 12.90
N VAL A 165 -10.37 -10.29 12.08
CA VAL A 165 -10.40 -10.44 10.61
C VAL A 165 -8.98 -10.29 10.07
N ILE A 166 -8.48 -11.31 9.37
CA ILE A 166 -7.09 -11.45 8.95
C ILE A 166 -7.04 -11.55 7.41
N GLY A 167 -6.08 -10.87 6.80
CA GLY A 167 -5.88 -10.94 5.36
C GLY A 167 -4.94 -9.88 4.80
N GLY A 168 -5.09 -9.62 3.51
CA GLY A 168 -4.27 -8.66 2.76
C GLY A 168 -4.79 -7.22 2.82
N SER A 169 -4.45 -6.44 1.79
CA SER A 169 -4.94 -5.06 1.58
C SER A 169 -6.45 -4.98 1.34
N THR A 170 -7.10 -6.07 0.92
CA THR A 170 -8.56 -6.18 0.78
C THR A 170 -9.26 -6.40 2.12
N THR A 171 -8.57 -7.01 3.10
CA THR A 171 -9.05 -7.06 4.49
C THR A 171 -8.82 -5.72 5.18
N LEU A 172 -7.65 -5.11 4.94
CA LEU A 172 -7.34 -3.73 5.38
C LEU A 172 -8.34 -2.70 4.84
N ASP A 173 -9.00 -3.03 3.73
CA ASP A 173 -9.94 -2.18 3.01
C ASP A 173 -9.31 -0.83 2.65
N ILE A 174 -8.14 -0.90 2.00
CA ILE A 174 -7.21 0.24 1.86
C ILE A 174 -7.76 1.43 1.08
N LEU A 175 -8.80 1.22 0.25
CA LEU A 175 -9.44 2.28 -0.52
C LEU A 175 -10.68 2.88 0.17
N VAL A 176 -11.04 2.36 1.35
CA VAL A 176 -12.27 2.72 2.06
C VAL A 176 -11.93 3.48 3.34
N HIS A 177 -12.68 4.55 3.58
CA HIS A 177 -12.51 5.41 4.75
C HIS A 177 -12.95 4.73 6.05
N GLU A 178 -12.47 5.26 7.18
CA GLU A 178 -12.96 4.87 8.51
C GLU A 178 -14.49 4.97 8.62
N GLY A 179 -15.09 4.04 9.36
CA GLY A 179 -16.54 3.91 9.50
C GLY A 179 -17.23 3.22 8.33
N GLU A 180 -16.54 3.01 7.20
CA GLU A 180 -17.11 2.41 6.00
C GLU A 180 -16.48 1.07 5.62
N THR A 181 -15.45 0.63 6.33
CA THR A 181 -14.76 -0.63 6.01
C THR A 181 -15.68 -1.82 6.22
N TRP A 182 -15.48 -2.91 5.48
CA TRP A 182 -16.34 -4.09 5.62
C TRP A 182 -16.25 -4.70 7.03
N ALA A 183 -15.11 -4.57 7.71
CA ALA A 183 -14.92 -5.05 9.08
C ALA A 183 -15.77 -4.26 10.09
N GLU A 184 -15.82 -2.93 9.95
CA GLU A 184 -16.66 -2.06 10.79
C GLU A 184 -18.15 -2.28 10.52
N ARG A 185 -18.51 -2.41 9.24
CA ARG A 185 -19.89 -2.74 8.83
C ARG A 185 -20.31 -4.11 9.36
N LEU A 186 -19.42 -5.10 9.33
CA LEU A 186 -19.65 -6.41 9.91
C LEU A 186 -19.89 -6.32 11.43
N GLU A 187 -19.10 -5.52 12.16
CA GLU A 187 -19.35 -5.29 13.59
C GLU A 187 -20.76 -4.72 13.85
N HIS A 188 -21.17 -3.74 13.04
CA HIS A 188 -22.50 -3.13 13.16
C HIS A 188 -23.61 -4.13 12.88
N LEU A 189 -23.48 -4.94 11.83
CA LEU A 189 -24.45 -5.96 11.44
C LEU A 189 -24.57 -7.11 12.46
N LEU A 190 -23.48 -7.46 13.13
CA LEU A 190 -23.48 -8.50 14.18
C LEU A 190 -24.02 -7.99 15.53
N GLY A 191 -24.05 -6.68 15.72
CA GLY A 191 -24.44 -6.03 16.96
C GLY A 191 -23.20 -5.61 17.77
N PRO A 192 -22.84 -4.32 17.77
CA PRO A 192 -21.58 -3.84 18.37
C PRO A 192 -21.53 -3.98 19.89
N ASP A 193 -22.68 -4.17 20.56
CA ASP A 193 -22.75 -4.46 22.00
C ASP A 193 -22.32 -5.88 22.34
N ARG A 194 -22.38 -6.80 21.37
CA ARG A 194 -22.09 -8.23 21.54
C ARG A 194 -20.80 -8.67 20.88
N PHE A 195 -20.41 -8.03 19.79
CA PHE A 195 -19.24 -8.39 18.99
C PHE A 195 -18.26 -7.22 18.92
N ALA A 196 -16.97 -7.56 18.89
CA ALA A 196 -15.92 -6.65 18.52
C ALA A 196 -15.18 -7.21 17.31
N VAL A 197 -15.22 -6.53 16.17
CA VAL A 197 -14.52 -6.98 14.95
C VAL A 197 -13.25 -6.15 14.79
N ILE A 198 -12.09 -6.81 14.88
CA ILE A 198 -10.79 -6.17 14.85
C ILE A 198 -10.09 -6.51 13.54
N ASN A 199 -9.63 -5.49 12.83
CA ASN A 199 -9.07 -5.64 11.50
C ASN A 199 -7.54 -5.76 11.52
N HIS A 200 -7.05 -6.97 11.27
CA HIS A 200 -5.63 -7.34 11.20
C HIS A 200 -5.08 -7.34 9.75
N GLY A 201 -5.84 -6.80 8.79
CA GLY A 201 -5.43 -6.75 7.40
C GLY A 201 -4.13 -5.95 7.20
N VAL A 202 -3.20 -6.51 6.45
CA VAL A 202 -1.93 -5.83 6.09
C VAL A 202 -1.69 -5.98 4.60
N SER A 203 -1.35 -4.87 3.95
CA SER A 203 -1.06 -4.87 2.51
C SER A 203 0.04 -5.86 2.16
N GLY A 204 -0.17 -6.57 1.06
CA GLY A 204 0.79 -7.52 0.52
C GLY A 204 0.85 -8.88 1.23
N TYR A 205 0.31 -9.04 2.44
CA TYR A 205 0.47 -10.30 3.19
C TYR A 205 -0.12 -11.50 2.47
N THR A 206 0.65 -12.60 2.45
CA THR A 206 0.25 -13.93 1.99
C THR A 206 -0.06 -14.84 3.17
N THR A 207 -0.47 -16.08 2.89
CA THR A 207 -0.63 -17.11 3.92
C THR A 207 0.62 -17.36 4.76
N SER A 208 1.82 -17.12 4.23
CA SER A 208 3.06 -17.28 5.01
C SER A 208 3.15 -16.25 6.14
N GLU A 209 2.81 -14.98 5.88
CA GLU A 209 2.68 -13.97 6.93
C GLU A 209 1.46 -14.20 7.81
N HIS A 210 0.35 -14.72 7.28
CA HIS A 210 -0.84 -15.03 8.09
C HIS A 210 -0.60 -16.15 9.11
N VAL A 211 0.27 -17.13 8.81
CA VAL A 211 0.74 -18.11 9.79
C VAL A 211 1.44 -17.40 10.95
N ILE A 212 2.34 -16.45 10.67
CA ILE A 212 3.08 -15.70 11.69
C ILE A 212 2.13 -14.76 12.47
N GLN A 213 1.23 -14.06 11.80
CA GLN A 213 0.20 -13.23 12.45
C GLN A 213 -0.67 -14.06 13.39
N THR A 214 -1.13 -15.22 12.93
CA THR A 214 -1.93 -16.13 13.74
C THR A 214 -1.12 -16.64 14.94
N ALA A 215 0.15 -16.98 14.76
CA ALA A 215 0.99 -17.50 15.83
C ALA A 215 1.40 -16.46 16.89
N PHE A 216 1.55 -15.18 16.54
CA PHE A 216 2.17 -14.21 17.46
C PHE A 216 1.42 -12.89 17.63
N TYR A 217 0.49 -12.54 16.74
CA TYR A 217 -0.08 -11.19 16.65
C TYR A 217 -1.62 -11.18 16.51
N GLN A 218 -2.29 -12.28 16.86
CA GLN A 218 -3.73 -12.42 16.75
C GLN A 218 -4.49 -11.75 17.91
N ASP A 219 -3.92 -11.77 19.11
CA ASP A 219 -4.49 -11.05 20.25
C ASP A 219 -4.44 -9.55 20.00
N SER A 220 -5.45 -8.83 20.50
CA SER A 220 -5.56 -7.39 20.34
C SER A 220 -5.96 -6.74 21.66
N PHE A 221 -5.26 -5.66 22.02
CA PHE A 221 -5.50 -4.93 23.27
C PHE A 221 -5.43 -5.84 24.52
N GLY A 222 -4.56 -6.85 24.49
CA GLY A 222 -4.41 -7.83 25.57
C GLY A 222 -5.61 -8.78 25.74
N VAL A 223 -6.52 -8.87 24.77
CA VAL A 223 -7.67 -9.77 24.77
C VAL A 223 -7.55 -10.76 23.61
N PRO A 224 -7.67 -12.08 23.86
CA PRO A 224 -7.62 -13.08 22.80
C PRO A 224 -8.89 -13.04 21.95
N ALA A 225 -8.75 -13.36 20.66
CA ALA A 225 -9.90 -13.55 19.80
C ALA A 225 -10.69 -14.80 20.20
N ASN A 226 -12.02 -14.77 20.05
CA ASN A 226 -12.88 -15.96 20.15
C ASN A 226 -13.09 -16.64 18.79
N CYS A 227 -12.91 -15.86 17.72
CA CYS A 227 -13.12 -16.27 16.33
C CYS A 227 -12.09 -15.54 15.46
N ALA A 228 -11.59 -16.21 14.42
CA ALA A 228 -10.69 -15.64 13.43
C ALA A 228 -11.24 -15.90 12.04
N VAL A 229 -11.44 -14.83 11.28
CA VAL A 229 -12.01 -14.82 9.94
C VAL A 229 -10.90 -14.48 8.94
N TYR A 230 -10.65 -15.36 7.98
CA TYR A 230 -9.57 -15.22 7.00
C TYR A 230 -10.14 -14.92 5.62
N TYR A 231 -9.72 -13.79 5.04
CA TYR A 231 -10.00 -13.38 3.67
C TYR A 231 -8.66 -13.20 2.94
N ILE A 232 -8.23 -14.26 2.23
CA ILE A 232 -6.83 -14.51 1.83
C ILE A 232 -6.74 -15.10 0.42
N GLY A 233 -5.53 -15.10 -0.15
CA GLY A 233 -5.21 -15.80 -1.40
C GLY A 233 -4.71 -14.90 -2.54
N TRP A 234 -5.18 -13.66 -2.64
CA TRP A 234 -4.78 -12.78 -3.75
C TRP A 234 -3.27 -12.52 -3.79
N ASN A 235 -2.65 -12.23 -2.65
CA ASN A 235 -1.20 -12.05 -2.59
C ASN A 235 -0.42 -13.35 -2.76
N ASP A 236 -1.01 -14.50 -2.47
CA ASP A 236 -0.39 -15.81 -2.71
C ASP A 236 -0.18 -16.04 -4.21
N LEU A 237 -1.04 -15.50 -5.09
CA LEU A 237 -0.85 -15.53 -6.55
C LEU A 237 0.44 -14.85 -7.03
N ARG A 238 1.03 -13.93 -6.24
CA ARG A 238 2.34 -13.35 -6.56
C ARG A 238 3.45 -14.42 -6.65
N ASN A 239 3.21 -15.57 -6.02
CA ASN A 239 4.13 -16.70 -5.98
C ASN A 239 3.84 -17.76 -7.05
N ALA A 240 2.78 -17.59 -7.85
CA ALA A 240 2.48 -18.53 -8.92
C ALA A 240 3.55 -18.48 -10.02
N HIS A 241 3.89 -19.65 -10.55
CA HIS A 241 4.83 -19.88 -11.64
C HIS A 241 6.24 -19.33 -11.39
N VAL A 242 6.59 -19.09 -10.12
CA VAL A 242 7.94 -18.76 -9.70
C VAL A 242 8.78 -20.03 -9.73
N ARG A 243 9.90 -19.96 -10.44
CA ARG A 243 10.87 -21.06 -10.49
C ARG A 243 11.53 -21.25 -9.13
N ASP A 244 11.66 -22.51 -8.70
CA ASP A 244 12.30 -22.88 -7.43
C ASP A 244 11.66 -22.16 -6.21
N LEU A 245 10.31 -22.10 -6.20
CA LEU A 245 9.52 -21.39 -5.18
C LEU A 245 9.90 -21.83 -3.76
N ASP A 246 10.38 -20.86 -2.97
CA ASP A 246 10.77 -21.09 -1.58
C ASP A 246 9.53 -21.42 -0.72
N PRO A 247 9.55 -22.48 0.10
CA PRO A 247 8.40 -22.90 0.89
C PRO A 247 7.88 -21.88 1.91
N ALA A 248 8.65 -20.84 2.25
CA ALA A 248 8.23 -19.75 3.13
C ALA A 248 8.06 -18.42 2.37
N TYR A 249 8.18 -18.43 1.04
CA TYR A 249 8.27 -17.25 0.17
C TYR A 249 9.40 -16.27 0.56
N ALA A 250 10.42 -16.77 1.26
CA ALA A 250 11.48 -15.95 1.87
C ALA A 250 12.44 -15.35 0.83
N ARG A 251 12.52 -15.94 -0.37
CA ARG A 251 13.46 -15.53 -1.42
C ARG A 251 12.83 -14.63 -2.48
N ASN A 252 11.51 -14.47 -2.48
CA ASN A 252 10.76 -13.73 -3.49
C ASN A 252 9.78 -12.74 -2.84
N HIS A 253 8.64 -13.20 -2.30
CA HIS A 253 7.58 -12.35 -1.80
C HIS A 253 8.04 -11.50 -0.62
N LEU A 254 8.50 -12.16 0.46
CA LEU A 254 8.78 -11.50 1.73
C LEU A 254 9.83 -10.40 1.57
N VAL A 255 10.95 -10.71 0.91
CA VAL A 255 12.02 -9.74 0.65
C VAL A 255 11.59 -8.65 -0.34
N GLY A 256 10.76 -8.97 -1.33
CA GLY A 256 10.25 -8.01 -2.29
C GLY A 256 9.19 -7.06 -1.73
N GLN A 257 8.53 -7.45 -0.63
CA GLN A 257 7.50 -6.65 0.03
C GLN A 257 8.09 -5.38 0.68
N ILE A 258 9.35 -5.45 1.13
CA ILE A 258 10.04 -4.34 1.81
C ILE A 258 10.15 -3.12 0.89
N ASP A 259 10.57 -3.34 -0.35
CA ASP A 259 10.65 -2.28 -1.35
C ASP A 259 9.27 -1.89 -1.89
N ALA A 260 8.35 -2.85 -2.03
CA ALA A 260 7.02 -2.58 -2.55
C ALA A 260 6.14 -1.72 -1.61
N LEU A 261 6.45 -1.74 -0.31
CA LEU A 261 5.74 -0.98 0.72
C LEU A 261 6.59 0.12 1.38
N ASP A 262 7.73 0.47 0.78
CA ASP A 262 8.64 1.52 1.27
C ASP A 262 9.06 1.32 2.74
N ALA A 263 9.24 0.07 3.17
CA ALA A 263 9.39 -0.33 4.58
C ALA A 263 10.85 -0.45 5.04
N ARG A 264 11.84 -0.02 4.24
CA ARG A 264 13.27 -0.18 4.58
C ARG A 264 13.64 0.44 5.92
N ARG A 265 14.58 -0.21 6.63
CA ARG A 265 15.03 0.18 7.97
C ARG A 265 15.73 1.54 7.98
N ILE A 266 16.49 1.81 6.92
CA ILE A 266 17.14 3.10 6.68
C ILE A 266 16.37 3.80 5.57
N GLY A 267 15.97 5.05 5.80
CA GLY A 267 15.34 5.88 4.77
C GLY A 267 13.90 5.49 4.38
N GLY A 268 13.17 4.77 5.23
CA GLY A 268 11.70 4.79 5.19
C GLY A 268 11.20 6.24 5.12
N PRO A 269 10.08 6.53 4.43
CA PRO A 269 9.82 7.75 3.66
C PRO A 269 10.26 9.00 4.40
N THR A 270 11.55 9.31 4.33
CA THR A 270 12.06 10.59 4.76
C THR A 270 11.52 11.53 3.73
N LEU A 271 10.72 12.48 4.20
CA LEU A 271 10.09 13.56 3.45
C LEU A 271 11.17 14.41 2.78
N SER A 272 11.85 13.85 1.80
CA SER A 272 12.63 14.64 0.88
C SER A 272 11.62 15.36 0.00
N ILE A 273 11.76 16.67 -0.09
CA ILE A 273 11.06 17.50 -1.07
C ILE A 273 11.94 17.69 -2.32
N SER A 274 13.05 16.96 -2.42
CA SER A 274 14.09 17.04 -3.44
C SER A 274 14.32 15.65 -4.09
N PRO A 275 13.99 15.46 -5.37
CA PRO A 275 14.36 14.26 -6.11
C PRO A 275 15.84 13.89 -6.02
N LEU A 276 16.75 14.87 -6.02
CA LEU A 276 18.18 14.62 -5.86
C LEU A 276 18.50 13.99 -4.49
N LEU A 277 17.99 14.56 -3.40
CA LEU A 277 18.18 14.00 -2.06
C LEU A 277 17.51 12.64 -1.92
N SER A 278 16.36 12.42 -2.57
CA SER A 278 15.73 11.09 -2.63
C SER A 278 16.63 10.07 -3.31
N PHE A 279 17.28 10.45 -4.42
CA PHE A 279 18.21 9.58 -5.14
C PHE A 279 19.48 9.29 -4.32
N LEU A 280 20.10 10.32 -3.74
CA LEU A 280 21.26 10.16 -2.86
C LEU A 280 20.92 9.33 -1.62
N GLY A 281 19.72 9.54 -1.05
CA GLY A 281 19.18 8.74 0.03
C GLY A 281 19.11 7.26 -0.36
N LYS A 282 18.54 6.94 -1.53
CA LYS A 282 18.52 5.56 -2.05
C LYS A 282 19.91 4.94 -2.18
N LEU A 283 20.91 5.68 -2.65
CA LEU A 283 22.30 5.19 -2.71
C LEU A 283 22.87 4.91 -1.32
N ALA A 284 22.63 5.81 -0.35
CA ALA A 284 23.06 5.60 1.03
C ALA A 284 22.35 4.39 1.65
N ILE A 285 21.05 4.20 1.40
CA ILE A 285 20.29 3.03 1.83
C ILE A 285 20.92 1.76 1.26
N LEU A 286 21.22 1.70 -0.03
CA LEU A 286 21.86 0.53 -0.63
C LEU A 286 23.24 0.21 -0.03
N ALA A 287 23.97 1.23 0.44
CA ALA A 287 25.29 1.05 1.04
C ALA A 287 25.25 0.61 2.51
N PHE A 288 24.24 1.04 3.28
CA PHE A 288 24.21 0.88 4.74
C PHE A 288 23.06 0.02 5.27
N ASP A 289 22.02 -0.23 4.47
CA ASP A 289 20.90 -1.06 4.89
C ASP A 289 21.33 -2.52 4.94
N THR A 290 21.02 -3.17 6.06
CA THR A 290 21.31 -4.60 6.27
C THR A 290 20.30 -5.49 5.56
N VAL A 291 19.17 -4.92 5.13
CA VAL A 291 18.16 -5.59 4.32
C VAL A 291 18.60 -5.62 2.86
N ARG A 292 18.97 -6.80 2.36
CA ARG A 292 19.40 -6.96 0.97
C ARG A 292 18.24 -6.76 0.00
N ALA A 293 18.52 -6.12 -1.13
CA ALA A 293 17.58 -6.09 -2.24
C ALA A 293 17.25 -7.53 -2.69
N PRO A 294 15.99 -7.82 -3.04
CA PRO A 294 15.62 -9.14 -3.56
C PRO A 294 16.37 -9.42 -4.86
N ALA A 295 16.80 -10.67 -5.06
CA ALA A 295 17.29 -11.09 -6.36
C ALA A 295 16.14 -11.00 -7.39
N PRO A 296 16.43 -10.77 -8.68
CA PRO A 296 15.42 -10.85 -9.72
C PRO A 296 14.70 -12.21 -9.66
N VAL A 297 13.39 -12.17 -9.45
CA VAL A 297 12.58 -13.39 -9.40
C VAL A 297 12.50 -13.95 -10.82
N GLN A 298 12.76 -15.24 -10.98
CA GLN A 298 12.62 -15.93 -12.25
C GLN A 298 11.34 -16.75 -12.27
N GLY A 299 10.68 -16.78 -13.43
CA GLY A 299 9.46 -17.53 -13.66
C GLY A 299 9.20 -17.61 -15.16
N GLY A 300 8.50 -18.66 -15.58
CA GLY A 300 8.16 -18.87 -17.00
C GLY A 300 6.90 -18.14 -17.44
N GLY A 301 6.15 -17.59 -16.47
CA GLY A 301 4.72 -17.39 -16.68
C GLY A 301 4.00 -18.72 -16.82
N GLY A 302 2.69 -18.72 -16.61
CA GLY A 302 1.90 -19.92 -16.74
C GLY A 302 0.43 -19.59 -16.74
N THR A 303 -0.37 -20.59 -17.10
CA THR A 303 -1.83 -20.50 -17.08
C THR A 303 -2.36 -21.51 -16.10
N GLY A 304 -3.27 -21.11 -15.22
CA GLY A 304 -3.98 -22.03 -14.35
C GLY A 304 -3.17 -22.56 -13.16
N PRO A 305 -3.49 -23.77 -12.66
CA PRO A 305 -2.94 -24.28 -11.39
C PRO A 305 -1.41 -24.38 -11.33
N ASP A 306 -0.86 -24.13 -10.15
CA ASP A 306 0.55 -24.32 -9.81
C ASP A 306 0.69 -25.31 -8.62
N PRO A 307 1.17 -26.54 -8.84
CA PRO A 307 1.29 -27.54 -7.78
C PRO A 307 2.23 -27.16 -6.63
N ALA A 308 3.28 -26.38 -6.90
CA ALA A 308 4.21 -25.94 -5.87
C ALA A 308 3.54 -24.92 -4.95
N LEU A 309 2.81 -23.97 -5.53
CA LEU A 309 2.00 -23.00 -4.79
C LEU A 309 0.89 -23.68 -3.99
N GLU A 310 0.12 -24.60 -4.60
CA GLU A 310 -0.96 -25.30 -3.90
C GLU A 310 -0.47 -26.03 -2.65
N LYS A 311 0.66 -26.73 -2.75
CA LYS A 311 1.24 -27.45 -1.61
C LYS A 311 1.57 -26.49 -0.45
N ILE A 312 2.13 -25.32 -0.74
CA ILE A 312 2.48 -24.33 0.28
C ILE A 312 1.21 -23.69 0.87
N TYR A 313 0.28 -23.29 0.01
CA TYR A 313 -0.98 -22.63 0.37
C TYR A 313 -1.84 -23.53 1.27
N ALA A 314 -2.05 -24.79 0.87
CA ALA A 314 -2.79 -25.78 1.66
C ALA A 314 -2.12 -26.09 3.01
N ARG A 315 -0.77 -26.23 3.03
CA ARG A 315 -0.02 -26.39 4.28
C ARG A 315 -0.25 -25.21 5.22
N ASN A 316 -0.17 -23.98 4.72
CA ASN A 316 -0.33 -22.78 5.54
C ASN A 316 -1.76 -22.67 6.10
N ILE A 317 -2.80 -22.97 5.32
CA ILE A 317 -4.19 -23.05 5.80
C ILE A 317 -4.30 -24.06 6.95
N SER A 318 -3.76 -25.27 6.76
CA SER A 318 -3.77 -26.31 7.80
C SER A 318 -3.01 -25.88 9.06
N THR A 319 -1.89 -25.16 8.93
CA THR A 319 -1.13 -24.64 10.06
C THR A 319 -1.91 -23.56 10.81
N ILE A 320 -2.53 -22.61 10.10
CA ILE A 320 -3.36 -21.56 10.70
C ILE A 320 -4.51 -22.16 11.51
N SER A 321 -5.25 -23.11 10.91
CA SER A 321 -6.35 -23.81 11.58
C SER A 321 -5.87 -24.54 12.85
N ALA A 322 -4.74 -25.24 12.76
CA ALA A 322 -4.17 -25.94 13.91
C ALA A 322 -3.77 -25.00 15.06
N ILE A 323 -3.18 -23.84 14.76
CA ILE A 323 -2.83 -22.83 15.77
C ILE A 323 -4.10 -22.31 16.48
N ASN A 324 -5.11 -21.91 15.71
CA ASN A 324 -6.38 -21.42 16.25
C ASN A 324 -7.05 -22.47 17.13
N ARG A 325 -7.14 -23.71 16.64
CA ARG A 325 -7.72 -24.83 17.38
C ARG A 325 -7.01 -25.09 18.70
N GLY A 326 -5.67 -25.10 18.68
CA GLY A 326 -4.86 -25.24 19.91
C GLY A 326 -5.10 -24.13 20.94
N ARG A 327 -5.69 -23.00 20.53
CA ARG A 327 -6.06 -21.87 21.40
C ARG A 327 -7.55 -21.80 21.72
N GLY A 328 -8.37 -22.72 21.20
CA GLY A 328 -9.82 -22.67 21.33
C GLY A 328 -10.48 -21.55 20.51
N ILE A 329 -9.77 -21.04 19.50
CA ILE A 329 -10.24 -20.00 18.58
C ILE A 329 -10.88 -20.67 17.37
N ARG A 330 -12.08 -20.25 17.00
CA ARG A 330 -12.74 -20.77 15.80
C ARG A 330 -12.18 -20.16 14.54
N THR A 331 -11.98 -20.98 13.52
CA THR A 331 -11.50 -20.54 12.21
C THR A 331 -12.65 -20.47 11.22
N VAL A 332 -12.79 -19.33 10.56
CA VAL A 332 -13.73 -19.10 9.46
C VAL A 332 -12.92 -18.66 8.24
N TRP A 333 -13.13 -19.32 7.12
CA TRP A 333 -12.50 -19.00 5.84
C TRP A 333 -13.54 -18.38 4.90
N ILE A 334 -13.18 -17.31 4.21
CA ILE A 334 -14.04 -16.67 3.20
C ILE A 334 -13.35 -16.75 1.84
N GLY A 335 -14.09 -17.17 0.81
CA GLY A 335 -13.60 -17.13 -0.57
C GLY A 335 -13.24 -15.70 -0.99
N GLN A 336 -12.02 -15.49 -1.46
CA GLN A 336 -11.53 -14.19 -1.91
C GLN A 336 -12.14 -13.80 -3.25
N LEU A 337 -12.75 -12.62 -3.31
CA LEU A 337 -13.36 -12.08 -4.52
C LEU A 337 -12.36 -11.23 -5.30
N THR A 338 -12.58 -11.20 -6.61
CA THR A 338 -11.90 -10.30 -7.55
C THR A 338 -12.92 -9.67 -8.48
N ASN A 339 -12.60 -8.48 -8.99
CA ASN A 339 -13.34 -7.85 -10.05
C ASN A 339 -13.29 -8.74 -11.32
N GLN A 340 -14.45 -9.09 -11.85
CA GLN A 340 -14.58 -9.96 -13.01
C GLN A 340 -14.44 -9.20 -14.34
N ALA A 341 -14.44 -7.86 -14.31
CA ALA A 341 -14.16 -7.06 -15.49
C ALA A 341 -12.68 -7.21 -15.86
N SER A 342 -12.41 -7.71 -17.07
CA SER A 342 -11.05 -7.78 -17.61
C SER A 342 -10.58 -6.38 -18.01
N PRO A 343 -9.35 -5.98 -17.65
CA PRO A 343 -8.75 -4.77 -18.23
C PRO A 343 -8.54 -4.95 -19.74
N GLU A 344 -8.61 -3.86 -20.50
CA GLU A 344 -8.37 -3.85 -21.96
C GLU A 344 -6.92 -4.24 -22.32
N ASP A 345 -5.97 -3.93 -21.42
CA ASP A 345 -4.57 -4.35 -21.47
C ASP A 345 -4.36 -5.58 -20.54
N ASP A 346 -3.79 -6.69 -21.05
CA ASP A 346 -3.50 -7.92 -20.28
C ASP A 346 -1.98 -8.18 -20.08
N PRO A 347 -1.23 -7.29 -19.42
CA PRO A 347 0.20 -7.48 -19.20
C PRO A 347 0.48 -8.47 -18.05
N MET A 348 1.54 -9.24 -18.20
CA MET A 348 2.24 -9.90 -17.08
C MET A 348 3.20 -8.89 -16.45
N ALA A 349 2.70 -7.99 -15.62
CA ALA A 349 3.49 -6.93 -15.01
C ALA A 349 2.93 -6.51 -13.65
N GLY A 350 3.77 -5.83 -12.85
CA GLY A 350 3.34 -5.26 -11.57
C GLY A 350 3.37 -6.27 -10.42
N TRP A 351 2.31 -6.30 -9.61
CA TRP A 351 2.28 -7.05 -8.35
C TRP A 351 2.29 -8.57 -8.54
N LEU A 352 1.71 -9.07 -9.64
CA LEU A 352 1.64 -10.49 -9.98
C LEU A 352 2.50 -10.76 -11.23
N PRO A 353 3.84 -10.86 -11.09
CA PRO A 353 4.76 -10.79 -12.23
C PRO A 353 4.64 -11.95 -13.24
N PHE A 354 4.03 -13.08 -12.84
CA PHE A 354 3.91 -14.28 -13.68
C PHE A 354 2.46 -14.74 -13.90
N VAL A 355 1.49 -13.88 -13.59
CA VAL A 355 0.07 -14.14 -13.80
C VAL A 355 -0.50 -13.02 -14.67
N ARG A 356 -1.22 -13.38 -15.74
CA ARG A 356 -1.93 -12.39 -16.56
C ARG A 356 -3.14 -11.84 -15.82
N ASN A 357 -3.49 -10.58 -16.07
CA ASN A 357 -4.65 -9.95 -15.44
C ASN A 357 -5.94 -10.72 -15.75
N ALA A 358 -6.09 -11.19 -16.99
CA ALA A 358 -7.24 -12.00 -17.43
C ALA A 358 -7.32 -13.36 -16.71
N GLU A 359 -6.21 -13.86 -16.16
CA GLU A 359 -6.15 -15.16 -15.47
C GLU A 359 -6.43 -15.04 -13.97
N ILE A 360 -6.35 -13.83 -13.40
CA ILE A 360 -6.54 -13.61 -11.96
C ILE A 360 -7.87 -14.21 -11.46
N PRO A 361 -9.04 -13.99 -12.10
CA PRO A 361 -10.29 -14.56 -11.60
C PRO A 361 -10.29 -16.09 -11.56
N VAL A 362 -9.71 -16.73 -12.59
CA VAL A 362 -9.62 -18.20 -12.68
C VAL A 362 -8.67 -18.76 -11.62
N MET A 363 -7.51 -18.14 -11.46
CA MET A 363 -6.53 -18.56 -10.44
C MET A 363 -7.05 -18.33 -9.02
N MET A 364 -7.81 -17.25 -8.78
CA MET A 364 -8.47 -17.01 -7.50
C MET A 364 -9.57 -18.03 -7.22
N ALA A 365 -10.38 -18.40 -8.21
CA ALA A 365 -11.36 -19.48 -8.06
C ALA A 365 -10.68 -20.81 -7.68
N TRP A 366 -9.53 -21.12 -8.28
CA TRP A 366 -8.72 -22.29 -7.92
C TRP A 366 -8.21 -22.23 -6.46
N LEU A 367 -7.62 -21.11 -6.03
CA LEU A 367 -7.20 -20.94 -4.63
C LEU A 367 -8.38 -21.03 -3.65
N ASN A 368 -9.54 -20.46 -4.00
CA ASN A 368 -10.76 -20.59 -3.21
C ASN A 368 -11.22 -22.05 -3.08
N GLY A 369 -11.08 -22.84 -4.15
CA GLY A 369 -11.34 -24.28 -4.13
C GLY A 369 -10.40 -25.04 -3.19
N ILE A 370 -9.12 -24.66 -3.12
CA ILE A 370 -8.17 -25.21 -2.15
C ILE A 370 -8.58 -24.83 -0.72
N THR A 371 -8.89 -23.56 -0.48
CA THR A 371 -9.35 -23.07 0.84
C THR A 371 -10.58 -23.85 1.31
N ARG A 372 -11.58 -24.01 0.44
CA ARG A 372 -12.80 -24.77 0.74
C ARG A 372 -12.50 -26.22 1.12
N ARG A 373 -11.74 -26.92 0.27
CA ARG A 373 -11.35 -28.32 0.51
C ARG A 373 -10.63 -28.49 1.85
N GLU A 374 -9.67 -27.62 2.16
CA GLU A 374 -8.93 -27.70 3.40
C GLU A 374 -9.81 -27.35 4.61
N ALA A 375 -10.66 -26.33 4.51
CA ALA A 375 -11.62 -25.99 5.56
C ALA A 375 -12.55 -27.18 5.87
N GLU A 376 -13.14 -27.80 4.85
CA GLU A 376 -13.98 -28.99 4.98
C GLU A 376 -13.22 -30.16 5.62
N ARG A 377 -11.99 -30.44 5.17
CA ARG A 377 -11.13 -31.49 5.73
C ARG A 377 -10.79 -31.26 7.21
N LEU A 378 -10.63 -29.99 7.59
CA LEU A 378 -10.25 -29.58 8.95
C LEU A 378 -11.45 -29.45 9.88
N GLY A 379 -12.68 -29.37 9.36
CA GLY A 379 -13.89 -29.08 10.12
C GLY A 379 -14.04 -27.59 10.47
N ASP A 380 -13.37 -26.71 9.72
CA ASP A 380 -13.54 -25.26 9.84
C ASP A 380 -14.75 -24.79 9.03
N THR A 381 -15.27 -23.59 9.32
CA THR A 381 -16.33 -23.00 8.50
C THR A 381 -15.75 -22.37 7.24
N TYR A 382 -16.31 -22.69 6.07
CA TYR A 382 -16.05 -21.98 4.82
C TYR A 382 -17.30 -21.24 4.37
N ILE A 383 -17.16 -19.94 4.11
CA ILE A 383 -18.23 -19.07 3.60
C ILE A 383 -17.95 -18.83 2.12
N GLU A 384 -18.84 -19.38 1.29
CA GLU A 384 -18.83 -19.15 -0.14
C GLU A 384 -19.52 -17.84 -0.48
N VAL A 385 -18.78 -16.92 -1.12
CA VAL A 385 -19.34 -15.68 -1.64
C VAL A 385 -19.40 -15.78 -3.16
N PRO A 386 -20.61 -15.82 -3.77
CA PRO A 386 -20.76 -15.89 -5.22
C PRO A 386 -20.06 -14.72 -5.92
N ALA A 387 -19.40 -14.98 -7.04
CA ALA A 387 -18.64 -13.96 -7.77
C ALA A 387 -19.51 -12.81 -8.31
N ASP A 388 -20.80 -13.04 -8.53
CA ASP A 388 -21.80 -12.07 -8.98
C ASP A 388 -22.41 -11.22 -7.86
N THR A 389 -22.02 -11.48 -6.59
CA THR A 389 -22.44 -10.67 -5.43
C THR A 389 -22.04 -9.19 -5.61
N LEU A 390 -20.91 -8.96 -6.27
CA LEU A 390 -20.36 -7.64 -6.51
C LEU A 390 -20.31 -7.35 -8.01
N GLN A 391 -20.56 -6.09 -8.37
CA GLN A 391 -20.46 -5.59 -9.73
C GLN A 391 -19.10 -4.90 -9.91
N PRO A 392 -18.61 -4.70 -11.15
CA PRO A 392 -17.34 -4.01 -11.38
C PRO A 392 -17.24 -2.63 -10.71
N ALA A 393 -18.36 -1.90 -10.62
CA ALA A 393 -18.44 -0.60 -9.94
C ALA A 393 -18.28 -0.66 -8.42
N ASP A 394 -18.27 -1.84 -7.81
CA ASP A 394 -18.03 -2.04 -6.38
C ASP A 394 -16.53 -2.17 -6.05
N PHE A 395 -15.66 -2.14 -7.06
CA PHE A 395 -14.21 -2.26 -6.92
C PHE A 395 -13.49 -0.99 -7.40
N GLY A 396 -12.40 -0.64 -6.73
CA GLY A 396 -11.48 0.41 -7.18
C GLY A 396 -10.43 -0.10 -8.16
N ASP A 397 -10.17 -1.41 -8.16
CA ASP A 397 -9.27 -2.11 -9.07
C ASP A 397 -9.66 -3.59 -9.23
N VAL A 398 -8.69 -4.50 -9.41
CA VAL A 398 -8.90 -5.94 -9.61
C VAL A 398 -9.40 -6.65 -8.34
N GLY A 399 -9.26 -6.07 -7.14
CA GLY A 399 -9.71 -6.75 -5.92
C GLY A 399 -9.99 -5.87 -4.71
N HIS A 400 -9.59 -4.60 -4.71
CA HIS A 400 -9.93 -3.67 -3.63
C HIS A 400 -11.34 -3.14 -3.78
N PHE A 401 -12.12 -3.18 -2.70
CA PHE A 401 -13.48 -2.67 -2.69
C PHE A 401 -13.50 -1.14 -2.64
N LEU A 402 -14.56 -0.58 -3.21
CA LEU A 402 -15.07 0.74 -2.83
C LEU A 402 -16.06 0.58 -1.68
N ALA A 403 -16.47 1.68 -1.06
CA ALA A 403 -17.41 1.67 0.06
C ALA A 403 -18.72 0.87 -0.24
N SER A 404 -19.19 0.90 -1.50
CA SER A 404 -20.36 0.10 -1.92
C SER A 404 -20.09 -1.41 -1.89
N GLY A 405 -18.91 -1.83 -2.34
CA GLY A 405 -18.46 -3.22 -2.30
C GLY A 405 -18.27 -3.72 -0.88
N SER A 406 -17.61 -2.93 -0.03
CA SER A 406 -17.40 -3.26 1.39
C SER A 406 -18.72 -3.45 2.13
N ARG A 407 -19.73 -2.62 1.82
CA ARG A 407 -21.09 -2.79 2.35
C ARG A 407 -21.73 -4.11 1.91
N LYS A 408 -21.81 -4.35 0.60
CA LYS A 408 -22.44 -5.56 0.06
C LYS A 408 -21.75 -6.84 0.54
N PHE A 409 -20.42 -6.82 0.62
CA PHE A 409 -19.61 -7.91 1.13
C PHE A 409 -19.92 -8.19 2.61
N ALA A 410 -19.91 -7.16 3.46
CA ALA A 410 -20.25 -7.29 4.88
C ALA A 410 -21.67 -7.83 5.09
N GLU A 411 -22.66 -7.29 4.38
CA GLU A 411 -24.06 -7.74 4.40
C GLU A 411 -24.19 -9.21 4.03
N ARG A 412 -23.42 -9.65 3.03
CA ARG A 412 -23.44 -11.05 2.57
C ARG A 412 -22.88 -12.03 3.60
N ILE A 413 -21.76 -11.69 4.25
CA ILE A 413 -21.07 -12.63 5.15
C ILE A 413 -21.60 -12.59 6.59
N ALA A 414 -22.24 -11.50 7.01
CA ALA A 414 -22.65 -11.29 8.40
C ALA A 414 -23.50 -12.44 9.00
N PRO A 415 -24.51 -13.02 8.32
CA PRO A 415 -25.31 -14.10 8.89
C PRO A 415 -24.48 -15.35 9.23
N GLU A 416 -23.56 -15.72 8.34
CA GLU A 416 -22.74 -16.93 8.48
C GLU A 416 -21.59 -16.70 9.48
N VAL A 417 -20.93 -15.55 9.43
CA VAL A 417 -19.93 -15.17 10.45
C VAL A 417 -20.57 -15.11 11.83
N GLY A 418 -21.75 -14.49 11.94
CA GLY A 418 -22.50 -14.43 13.19
C GLY A 418 -22.78 -15.82 13.74
N ARG A 419 -23.28 -16.74 12.90
CA ARG A 419 -23.53 -18.13 13.31
C ARG A 419 -22.25 -18.84 13.76
N ALA A 420 -21.18 -18.75 12.97
CA ALA A 420 -19.92 -19.42 13.25
C ALA A 420 -19.25 -18.90 14.54
N CYS A 421 -19.32 -17.59 14.78
CA CYS A 421 -18.66 -16.94 15.90
C CYS A 421 -19.53 -16.75 17.16
N SER A 422 -20.85 -17.03 17.14
CA SER A 422 -21.76 -16.79 18.30
C SER A 422 -21.72 -17.86 19.41
N GLY A 423 -21.22 -19.06 19.14
CA GLY A 423 -21.14 -20.14 20.15
C GLY A 423 -20.12 -19.90 21.30
N PRO A 424 -20.18 -20.70 22.39
CA PRO A 424 -19.10 -20.73 23.38
C PRO A 424 -17.75 -21.12 22.74
N PRO A 425 -16.59 -20.78 23.37
CA PRO A 425 -15.28 -21.22 22.88
C PRO A 425 -15.27 -22.74 22.64
N ALA A 426 -14.55 -23.19 21.61
CA ALA A 426 -14.45 -24.63 21.34
C ALA A 426 -13.89 -25.36 22.57
N ALA A 427 -14.54 -26.45 22.98
CA ALA A 427 -14.10 -27.25 24.12
C ALA A 427 -12.66 -27.74 23.87
N ARG A 428 -11.81 -27.59 24.89
CA ARG A 428 -10.38 -27.95 24.85
C ARG A 428 -10.15 -29.44 24.86
#